data_AF-A0AA86M7Z2-F1
#
_entry.id   AF-A0AA86M7Z2-F1
#
_cell.length_a   1.000
_cell.length_b   1.000
_cell.length_c   1.000
_cell.angle_alpha   90.00
_cell.angle_beta   90.00
_cell.angle_gamma   90.00
#
_symmetry.space_group_name_H-M   'P 1'
#
loop_
_entity.id
_entity.type
_entity.pdbx_description
1 polymer ?
#
loop_
_entity_poly.entity_id
_entity_poly.type
_entity_poly.pdbx_seq_one_letter_code
_entity_poly.pdbx_strand_id
1 'polypeptide(L)'
;MSSGWQQANDAWQTYSEALAGLGQHLTSAQWDALLGELRGCTGKIVVTGVGTSGIAARKIAHMLACVERPAIYLNATDAAHGDLGFLRSGDLMIMLSRGGNSDELTRLLPGLAARQVPLISVTENHASAIAQAARLVISTGVQREVDPLNMLATTSIILVLAIFDAACACLMSESGYTKETLLAVHPGGDVGVTLRGER
;
A
#
# COMPACT_ATOMS: atom_id res chain seq x y z
N MET A 1 6.28 -30.50 -22.03
CA MET A 1 6.31 -29.04 -21.75
C MET A 1 4.87 -28.63 -21.52
N SER A 2 4.53 -27.96 -20.41
CA SER A 2 3.18 -27.39 -20.29
C SER A 2 3.01 -26.30 -21.34
N SER A 3 1.82 -26.19 -21.93
CA SER A 3 1.55 -25.12 -22.89
C SER A 3 1.61 -23.75 -22.19
N GLY A 4 1.93 -22.69 -22.93
CA GLY A 4 1.92 -21.33 -22.35
C GLY A 4 0.58 -20.96 -21.71
N TRP A 5 -0.52 -21.51 -22.24
CA TRP A 5 -1.86 -21.37 -21.64
C TRP A 5 -1.95 -22.03 -20.27
N GLN A 6 -1.44 -23.26 -20.12
CA GLN A 6 -1.44 -23.93 -18.82
C GLN A 6 -0.61 -23.16 -17.79
N GLN A 7 0.55 -22.63 -18.19
CA GLN A 7 1.38 -21.79 -17.31
C GLN A 7 0.66 -20.54 -16.82
N ALA A 8 -0.11 -19.89 -17.70
CA ALA A 8 -0.92 -18.73 -17.31
C ALA A 8 -2.02 -19.11 -16.29
N ASN A 9 -2.71 -20.23 -16.50
CA ASN A 9 -3.73 -20.71 -15.56
C ASN A 9 -3.12 -21.07 -14.20
N ASP A 10 -1.96 -21.73 -14.18
CA ASP A 10 -1.24 -22.05 -12.95
C ASP A 10 -0.83 -20.79 -12.18
N ALA A 11 -0.43 -19.73 -12.90
CA ALA A 11 -0.12 -18.43 -12.30
C ALA A 11 -1.35 -17.76 -11.68
N TRP A 12 -2.49 -17.75 -12.38
CA TRP A 12 -3.74 -17.21 -11.84
C TRP A 12 -4.26 -18.02 -10.65
N GLN A 13 -4.10 -19.34 -10.68
CA GLN A 13 -4.43 -20.20 -9.56
C GLN A 13 -3.57 -19.86 -8.33
N THR A 14 -2.26 -19.63 -8.54
CA THR A 14 -1.35 -19.20 -7.47
C THR A 14 -1.80 -17.86 -6.85
N TYR A 15 -2.21 -16.89 -7.66
CA TYR A 15 -2.76 -15.63 -7.14
C TYR A 15 -4.06 -15.82 -6.35
N SER A 16 -4.97 -16.66 -6.86
CA SER A 16 -6.24 -16.96 -6.20
C SER A 16 -6.03 -17.57 -4.82
N GLU A 17 -5.15 -18.57 -4.72
CA GLU A 17 -4.80 -19.22 -3.46
C GLU A 17 -4.13 -18.25 -2.48
N ALA A 18 -3.20 -17.43 -2.96
CA ALA A 18 -2.52 -16.45 -2.12
C ALA A 18 -3.50 -15.39 -1.56
N LEU A 19 -4.44 -14.91 -2.38
CA LEU A 19 -5.48 -13.97 -1.95
C LEU A 19 -6.43 -14.61 -0.93
N ALA A 20 -6.86 -15.84 -1.17
CA ALA A 20 -7.71 -16.59 -0.24
C ALA A 20 -7.02 -16.85 1.11
N GLY A 21 -5.68 -16.96 1.11
CA GLY A 21 -4.86 -17.16 2.30
C GLY A 21 -4.61 -15.90 3.14
N LEU A 22 -4.91 -14.69 2.65
CA LEU A 22 -4.56 -13.43 3.37
C LEU A 22 -5.06 -13.39 4.82
N GLY A 23 -6.29 -13.84 5.07
CA GLY A 23 -6.88 -13.88 6.42
C GLY A 23 -6.19 -14.83 7.40
N GLN A 24 -5.30 -15.70 6.91
CA GLN A 24 -4.47 -16.57 7.76
C GLN A 24 -3.17 -15.88 8.20
N HIS A 25 -2.75 -14.84 7.48
CA HIS A 25 -1.50 -14.11 7.72
C HIS A 25 -1.71 -12.74 8.35
N LEU A 26 -2.82 -12.08 8.02
CA LEU A 26 -3.21 -10.81 8.60
C LEU A 26 -4.31 -11.03 9.63
N THR A 27 -3.97 -10.87 10.91
CA THR A 27 -4.92 -11.03 12.01
C THR A 27 -5.93 -9.88 12.04
N SER A 28 -7.11 -10.11 12.64
CA SER A 28 -8.10 -9.06 12.86
C SER A 28 -7.53 -7.88 13.66
N ALA A 29 -6.68 -8.14 14.66
CA ALA A 29 -6.04 -7.08 15.45
C ALA A 29 -5.09 -6.20 14.60
N GLN A 30 -4.31 -6.81 13.69
CA GLN A 30 -3.46 -6.04 12.77
C GLN A 30 -4.28 -5.26 11.75
N TRP A 31 -5.39 -5.84 11.29
CA TRP A 31 -6.32 -5.18 10.40
C TRP A 31 -6.96 -3.95 11.04
N ASP A 32 -7.48 -4.10 12.26
CA ASP A 32 -8.08 -3.00 13.03
C ASP A 32 -7.05 -1.91 13.34
N ALA A 33 -5.81 -2.30 13.65
CA ALA A 33 -4.70 -1.35 13.81
C ALA A 33 -4.43 -0.58 12.51
N LEU A 34 -4.33 -1.27 11.36
CA LEU A 34 -4.13 -0.63 10.06
C LEU A 34 -5.24 0.38 9.76
N LEU A 35 -6.51 -0.02 9.88
CA LEU A 35 -7.64 0.89 9.66
C LEU A 35 -7.62 2.05 10.65
N GLY A 36 -7.29 1.80 11.91
CA GLY A 36 -7.12 2.83 12.93
C GLY A 36 -6.08 3.87 12.56
N GLU A 37 -4.91 3.45 12.07
CA GLU A 37 -3.85 4.36 11.64
C GLU A 37 -4.22 5.18 10.40
N LEU A 38 -4.85 4.55 9.41
CA LEU A 38 -5.29 5.24 8.19
C LEU A 38 -6.42 6.24 8.49
N ARG A 39 -7.37 5.87 9.35
CA ARG A 39 -8.51 6.71 9.75
C ARG A 39 -8.06 7.86 10.65
N GLY A 40 -7.15 7.59 11.57
CA GLY A 40 -6.66 8.52 12.60
C GLY A 40 -5.57 9.48 12.12
N CYS A 41 -5.03 9.31 10.91
CA CYS A 41 -4.07 10.24 10.32
C CYS A 41 -4.68 11.66 10.19
N THR A 42 -4.11 12.63 10.89
CA THR A 42 -4.60 14.02 10.91
C THR A 42 -3.90 14.93 9.89
N GLY A 43 -2.71 14.55 9.44
CA GLY A 43 -2.01 15.14 8.32
C GLY A 43 -2.31 14.39 7.02
N LYS A 44 -1.26 14.03 6.30
CA LYS A 44 -1.37 13.20 5.08
C LYS A 44 -0.66 11.86 5.23
N ILE A 45 -1.14 10.89 4.47
CA ILE A 45 -0.53 9.57 4.34
C ILE A 45 0.48 9.63 3.20
N VAL A 46 1.75 9.38 3.50
CA VAL A 46 2.82 9.31 2.51
C VAL A 46 3.17 7.85 2.28
N VAL A 47 3.06 7.40 1.03
CA VAL A 47 3.36 6.01 0.66
C VAL A 47 4.63 6.00 -0.20
N THR A 48 5.57 5.12 0.11
CA THR A 48 6.82 5.01 -0.64
C THR A 48 7.26 3.56 -0.82
N GLY A 49 8.14 3.36 -1.80
CA GLY A 49 8.71 2.09 -2.21
C GLY A 49 9.62 2.30 -3.42
N VAL A 50 10.43 1.29 -3.73
CA VAL A 50 11.37 1.30 -4.87
C VAL A 50 10.94 0.26 -5.90
N GLY A 51 11.18 0.51 -7.19
CA GLY A 51 10.81 -0.40 -8.28
C GLY A 51 9.31 -0.70 -8.32
N THR A 52 8.93 -1.98 -8.43
CA THR A 52 7.53 -2.43 -8.43
C THR A 52 6.77 -2.01 -7.17
N SER A 53 7.43 -2.01 -6.01
CA SER A 53 6.85 -1.48 -4.77
C SER A 53 6.58 0.02 -4.84
N GLY A 54 7.42 0.79 -5.55
CA GLY A 54 7.17 2.21 -5.81
C GLY A 54 5.98 2.46 -6.74
N ILE A 55 5.73 1.57 -7.71
CA ILE A 55 4.55 1.64 -8.58
C ILE A 55 3.28 1.35 -7.77
N ALA A 56 3.29 0.31 -6.93
CA ALA A 56 2.16 0.03 -6.05
C ALA A 56 1.93 1.15 -5.04
N ALA A 57 3.00 1.73 -4.48
CA ALA A 57 2.91 2.87 -3.56
C ALA A 57 2.16 4.05 -4.21
N ARG A 58 2.43 4.35 -5.50
CA ARG A 58 1.68 5.36 -6.27
C ARG A 58 0.21 5.03 -6.36
N LYS A 59 -0.14 3.79 -6.71
CA LYS A 59 -1.52 3.35 -6.80
C LYS A 59 -2.23 3.45 -5.45
N ILE A 60 -1.60 2.97 -4.38
CA ILE A 60 -2.16 2.99 -3.02
C ILE A 60 -2.39 4.43 -2.55
N ALA A 61 -1.42 5.32 -2.75
CA ALA A 61 -1.59 6.73 -2.44
C ALA A 61 -2.76 7.35 -3.22
N HIS A 62 -2.88 7.04 -4.52
CA HIS A 62 -4.01 7.50 -5.33
C HIS A 62 -5.35 6.97 -4.79
N MET A 63 -5.46 5.68 -4.49
CA MET A 63 -6.69 5.08 -3.98
C MET A 63 -7.11 5.67 -2.63
N LEU A 64 -6.16 5.88 -1.71
CA LEU A 64 -6.44 6.54 -0.43
C LEU A 64 -6.97 7.96 -0.65
N ALA A 65 -6.36 8.73 -1.55
CA ALA A 65 -6.85 10.06 -1.90
C ALA A 65 -8.26 10.01 -2.51
N CYS A 66 -8.56 9.02 -3.35
CA CYS A 66 -9.88 8.78 -3.93
C CYS A 66 -10.96 8.48 -2.87
N VAL A 67 -10.60 8.05 -1.66
CA VAL A 67 -11.54 7.78 -0.56
C VAL A 67 -11.43 8.82 0.56
N GLU A 68 -11.08 10.06 0.19
CA GLU A 68 -10.97 11.21 1.09
C GLU A 68 -10.00 10.99 2.25
N ARG A 69 -8.96 10.16 2.08
CA ARG A 69 -7.79 10.09 2.96
C ARG A 69 -6.63 10.79 2.26
N PRO A 70 -6.24 12.02 2.66
CA PRO A 70 -5.19 12.77 1.97
C PRO A 70 -3.91 11.94 1.89
N ALA A 71 -3.52 11.57 0.66
CA ALA A 71 -2.40 10.67 0.46
C ALA A 71 -1.60 11.03 -0.79
N ILE A 72 -0.29 10.77 -0.75
CA ILE A 72 0.62 11.05 -1.85
C ILE A 72 1.79 10.08 -1.87
N TYR A 73 2.27 9.80 -3.07
CA TYR A 73 3.50 9.05 -3.26
C TYR A 73 4.72 9.94 -3.08
N LEU A 74 5.69 9.45 -2.33
CA LEU A 74 6.99 10.09 -2.21
C LEU A 74 8.07 9.18 -2.82
N ASN A 75 8.83 9.69 -3.77
CA ASN A 75 9.98 8.98 -4.33
C ASN A 75 11.07 8.86 -3.25
N ALA A 76 11.52 7.64 -2.96
CA ALA A 76 12.52 7.37 -1.93
C ALA A 76 13.86 8.09 -2.20
N THR A 77 14.27 8.19 -3.46
CA THR A 77 15.51 8.88 -3.85
C THR A 77 15.38 10.38 -3.61
N ASP A 78 14.31 11.00 -4.10
CA ASP A 78 14.11 12.46 -3.96
C ASP A 78 13.89 12.87 -2.49
N ALA A 79 13.26 11.99 -1.69
CA ALA A 79 13.14 12.15 -0.24
C ALA A 79 14.49 12.34 0.45
N ALA A 80 15.49 11.52 0.10
CA ALA A 80 16.85 11.63 0.63
C ALA A 80 17.57 12.91 0.18
N HIS A 81 17.04 13.63 -0.82
CA HIS A 81 17.63 14.83 -1.40
C HIS A 81 16.82 16.12 -1.17
N GLY A 82 15.88 16.10 -0.22
CA GLY A 82 15.19 17.31 0.23
C GLY A 82 13.70 17.10 0.50
N ASP A 83 13.08 16.13 -0.17
CA ASP A 83 11.62 15.99 -0.09
C ASP A 83 11.14 15.44 1.27
N LEU A 84 12.02 14.95 2.15
CA LEU A 84 11.67 14.77 3.57
C LEU A 84 11.15 16.07 4.23
N GLY A 85 11.50 17.23 3.67
CA GLY A 85 10.94 18.54 4.05
C GLY A 85 9.43 18.68 3.79
N PHE A 86 8.82 17.77 3.03
CA PHE A 86 7.37 17.68 2.82
C PHE A 86 6.63 17.09 4.03
N LEU A 87 7.32 16.30 4.85
CA LEU A 87 6.73 15.61 5.99
C LEU A 87 6.55 16.53 7.22
N ARG A 88 5.46 16.30 7.95
CA ARG A 88 5.06 16.95 9.20
C ARG A 88 4.72 15.89 10.24
N SER A 89 4.78 16.21 11.52
CA SER A 89 4.55 15.25 12.62
C SER A 89 3.15 14.64 12.65
N GLY A 90 2.15 15.28 12.05
CA GLY A 90 0.79 14.73 11.90
C GLY A 90 0.63 13.75 10.72
N ASP A 91 1.66 13.56 9.90
CA ASP A 91 1.62 12.65 8.76
C ASP A 91 1.84 11.19 9.17
N LEU A 92 1.49 10.26 8.29
CA LEU A 92 1.75 8.83 8.42
C LEU A 92 2.60 8.36 7.25
N MET A 93 3.75 7.72 7.51
CA MET A 93 4.56 7.09 6.47
C MET A 93 4.18 5.61 6.32
N ILE A 94 4.02 5.15 5.08
CA ILE A 94 3.87 3.73 4.72
C ILE A 94 5.02 3.35 3.79
N MET A 95 5.87 2.40 4.21
CA MET A 95 6.99 1.89 3.40
C MET A 95 6.71 0.49 2.89
N LEU A 96 6.76 0.31 1.58
CA LEU A 96 6.62 -0.98 0.91
C LEU A 96 8.01 -1.54 0.57
N SER A 97 8.43 -2.61 1.24
CA SER A 97 9.69 -3.31 0.96
C SER A 97 9.63 -4.76 1.43
N ARG A 98 9.56 -5.71 0.48
CA ARG A 98 9.45 -7.15 0.80
C ARG A 98 10.57 -7.62 1.74
N GLY A 99 11.82 -7.23 1.48
CA GLY A 99 12.98 -7.56 2.33
C GLY A 99 13.20 -6.61 3.51
N GLY A 100 12.57 -5.42 3.49
CA GLY A 100 12.57 -4.45 4.58
C GLY A 100 13.89 -3.69 4.81
N ASN A 101 14.88 -3.86 3.92
CA ASN A 101 16.23 -3.29 4.06
C ASN A 101 16.72 -2.54 2.81
N SER A 102 15.83 -2.12 1.90
CA SER A 102 16.22 -1.34 0.72
C SER A 102 16.92 -0.05 1.15
N ASP A 103 18.14 0.18 0.67
CA ASP A 103 19.00 1.29 1.08
C ASP A 103 18.33 2.66 0.90
N GLU A 104 17.59 2.86 -0.17
CA GLU A 104 16.89 4.12 -0.44
C GLU A 104 15.82 4.41 0.61
N LEU A 105 15.21 3.38 1.19
CA LEU A 105 14.19 3.50 2.23
C LEU A 105 14.80 3.60 3.63
N THR A 106 15.79 2.77 3.95
CA THR A 106 16.42 2.76 5.28
C THR A 106 17.14 4.07 5.58
N ARG A 107 17.68 4.75 4.56
CA ARG A 107 18.26 6.10 4.67
C ARG A 107 17.27 7.16 5.17
N LEU A 108 15.96 6.95 4.98
CA LEU A 108 14.93 7.90 5.40
C LEU A 108 14.59 7.77 6.90
N LEU A 109 14.88 6.62 7.52
CA LEU A 109 14.46 6.31 8.90
C LEU A 109 14.92 7.35 9.94
N PRO A 110 16.18 7.84 9.94
CA PRO A 110 16.59 8.87 10.90
C PRO A 110 15.79 10.17 10.75
N GLY A 111 15.46 10.54 9.51
CA GLY A 111 14.67 11.74 9.22
C GLY A 111 13.21 11.61 9.67
N LEU A 112 12.61 10.42 9.53
CA LEU A 112 11.28 10.13 10.07
C LEU A 112 11.26 10.20 11.59
N ALA A 113 12.25 9.57 12.25
CA ALA A 113 12.38 9.57 13.70
C ALA A 113 12.54 10.99 14.26
N ALA A 114 13.43 11.80 13.68
CA ALA A 114 13.65 13.19 14.10
C ALA A 114 12.40 14.08 13.97
N ARG A 115 11.54 13.79 12.98
CA ARG A 115 10.28 14.50 12.73
C ARG A 115 9.09 13.90 13.48
N GLN A 116 9.32 12.80 14.21
CA GLN A 116 8.27 12.03 14.89
C GLN A 116 7.17 11.59 13.92
N VAL A 117 7.53 11.24 12.68
CA VAL A 117 6.58 10.74 11.68
C VAL A 117 6.40 9.24 11.91
N PRO A 118 5.22 8.80 12.34
CA PRO A 118 5.01 7.40 12.64
C PRO A 118 4.91 6.53 11.36
N LEU A 119 5.53 5.36 11.39
CA LEU A 119 5.79 4.50 10.22
C LEU A 119 5.01 3.19 10.28
N ILE A 120 4.32 2.84 9.19
CA ILE A 120 3.82 1.48 8.91
C ILE A 120 4.79 0.82 7.91
N SER A 121 5.26 -0.38 8.24
CA SER A 121 6.06 -1.19 7.33
C SER A 121 5.20 -2.27 6.67
N VAL A 122 5.35 -2.44 5.36
CA VAL A 122 4.80 -3.57 4.62
C VAL A 122 5.97 -4.41 4.12
N THR A 123 6.23 -5.51 4.82
CA THR A 123 7.42 -6.35 4.64
C THR A 123 7.18 -7.78 5.10
N GLU A 124 7.92 -8.73 4.53
CA GLU A 124 7.91 -10.12 5.01
C GLU A 124 9.03 -10.38 6.03
N ASN A 125 9.94 -9.41 6.24
CA ASN A 125 11.05 -9.53 7.18
C ASN A 125 10.81 -8.68 8.44
N HIS A 126 10.25 -9.32 9.47
CA HIS A 126 10.00 -8.70 10.78
C HIS A 126 11.27 -8.22 11.51
N ALA A 127 12.44 -8.78 11.17
CA ALA A 127 13.72 -8.38 11.75
C ALA A 127 14.42 -7.25 10.96
N SER A 128 13.81 -6.77 9.87
CA SER A 128 14.41 -5.74 9.01
C SER A 128 14.47 -4.36 9.67
N ALA A 129 15.38 -3.51 9.20
CA ALA A 129 15.53 -2.14 9.72
C ALA A 129 14.23 -1.33 9.63
N ILE A 130 13.47 -1.47 8.54
CA ILE A 130 12.18 -0.78 8.37
C ILE A 130 11.15 -1.34 9.36
N ALA A 131 11.09 -2.66 9.55
CA ALA A 131 10.16 -3.27 10.52
C ALA A 131 10.44 -2.82 11.95
N GLN A 132 11.71 -2.78 12.36
CA GLN A 132 12.12 -2.38 13.70
C GLN A 132 11.85 -0.90 14.00
N ALA A 133 11.82 -0.05 12.96
CA ALA A 133 11.48 1.37 13.09
C ALA A 133 9.96 1.65 13.01
N ALA A 134 9.15 0.65 12.65
CA ALA A 134 7.73 0.82 12.41
C ALA A 134 6.90 0.63 13.69
N ARG A 135 5.79 1.37 13.80
CA ARG A 135 4.78 1.15 14.85
C ARG A 135 3.88 -0.05 14.56
N LEU A 136 3.74 -0.37 13.28
CA LEU A 136 2.91 -1.46 12.77
C LEU A 136 3.61 -2.12 11.60
N VAL A 137 3.72 -3.45 11.64
CA VAL A 137 4.28 -4.27 10.57
C VAL A 137 3.17 -5.11 9.96
N ILE A 138 3.00 -4.98 8.66
CA ILE A 138 2.06 -5.73 7.84
C ILE A 138 2.86 -6.69 6.96
N SER A 139 2.55 -7.97 7.07
CA SER A 139 3.10 -9.05 6.23
C SER A 139 1.96 -9.60 5.39
N THR A 140 2.21 -9.89 4.12
CA THR A 140 1.23 -10.56 3.26
C THR A 140 1.25 -12.08 3.43
N GLY A 141 2.33 -12.61 3.99
CA GLY A 141 2.56 -14.06 4.14
C GLY A 141 3.03 -14.71 2.84
N VAL A 142 3.32 -13.94 1.79
CA VAL A 142 3.69 -14.46 0.48
C VAL A 142 4.95 -15.32 0.53
N GLN A 143 4.82 -16.57 0.07
CA GLN A 143 5.94 -17.50 -0.03
C GLN A 143 6.43 -17.67 -1.48
N ARG A 144 5.53 -17.45 -2.46
CA ARG A 144 5.77 -17.77 -3.85
C ARG A 144 5.25 -16.70 -4.80
N GLU A 145 6.14 -16.21 -5.63
CA GLU A 145 5.88 -15.44 -6.84
C GLU A 145 5.57 -16.39 -8.00
N VAL A 146 4.82 -15.91 -8.99
CA VAL A 146 4.47 -16.75 -10.15
C VAL A 146 5.62 -16.90 -11.13
N ASP A 147 6.64 -16.04 -11.06
CA ASP A 147 7.80 -16.15 -11.93
C ASP A 147 8.67 -17.36 -11.55
N PRO A 148 9.33 -18.02 -12.52
CA PRO A 148 10.10 -19.23 -12.26
C PRO A 148 11.27 -19.06 -11.29
N LEU A 149 11.77 -17.83 -11.10
CA LEU A 149 12.90 -17.54 -10.22
C LEU A 149 12.46 -17.14 -8.81
N ASN A 150 11.17 -16.93 -8.59
CA ASN A 150 10.60 -16.41 -7.35
C ASN A 150 11.12 -15.01 -6.96
N MET A 151 11.52 -14.20 -7.95
CA MET A 151 12.23 -12.94 -7.73
C MET A 151 11.45 -11.70 -8.19
N LEU A 152 10.52 -11.85 -9.13
CA LEU A 152 9.71 -10.73 -9.59
C LEU A 152 8.56 -10.52 -8.62
N ALA A 153 8.40 -9.28 -8.15
CA ALA A 153 7.29 -8.89 -7.29
C ALA A 153 5.96 -8.99 -8.07
N THR A 154 5.34 -10.18 -8.04
CA THR A 154 4.15 -10.54 -8.82
C THR A 154 3.00 -10.85 -7.87
N THR A 155 3.03 -12.01 -7.22
CA THR A 155 2.06 -12.37 -6.17
C THR A 155 2.15 -11.39 -5.01
N SER A 156 3.37 -11.09 -4.53
CA SER A 156 3.56 -10.24 -3.36
C SER A 156 2.93 -8.85 -3.54
N ILE A 157 3.10 -8.26 -4.72
CA ILE A 157 2.56 -6.92 -4.98
C ILE A 157 1.05 -6.92 -5.13
N ILE A 158 0.46 -7.97 -5.72
CA ILE A 158 -0.99 -8.13 -5.81
C ILE A 158 -1.61 -8.19 -4.41
N LEU A 159 -0.99 -8.94 -3.49
CA LEU A 159 -1.47 -9.04 -2.11
C LEU A 159 -1.41 -7.70 -1.37
N VAL A 160 -0.31 -6.95 -1.53
CA VAL A 160 -0.20 -5.60 -0.98
C VAL A 160 -1.31 -4.68 -1.52
N LEU A 161 -1.56 -4.70 -2.83
CA LEU A 161 -2.63 -3.92 -3.45
C LEU A 161 -4.01 -4.33 -2.92
N ALA A 162 -4.26 -5.64 -2.78
CA ALA A 162 -5.53 -6.16 -2.28
C ALA A 162 -5.81 -5.72 -0.83
N ILE A 163 -4.80 -5.72 0.04
CA ILE A 163 -4.92 -5.25 1.44
C ILE A 163 -5.36 -3.78 1.46
N PHE A 164 -4.69 -2.91 0.70
CA PHE A 164 -5.02 -1.48 0.71
C PHE A 164 -6.30 -1.15 -0.05
N ASP A 165 -6.69 -1.92 -1.06
CA ASP A 165 -8.01 -1.78 -1.71
C ASP A 165 -9.14 -2.15 -0.77
N ALA A 166 -8.99 -3.26 -0.04
CA ALA A 166 -9.95 -3.62 1.00
C ALA A 166 -10.01 -2.54 2.10
N ALA A 167 -8.87 -1.96 2.48
CA ALA A 167 -8.84 -0.90 3.48
C ALA A 167 -9.59 0.35 2.98
N CYS A 168 -9.40 0.74 1.72
CA CYS A 168 -10.14 1.85 1.12
C CYS A 168 -11.65 1.58 1.10
N ALA A 169 -12.08 0.38 0.72
CA ALA A 169 -13.50 0.00 0.73
C ALA A 169 -14.13 0.03 2.14
N CYS A 170 -13.39 -0.42 3.16
CA CYS A 170 -13.81 -0.32 4.55
C CYS A 170 -13.92 1.14 5.00
N LEU A 171 -12.90 1.97 4.71
CA LEU A 171 -12.92 3.39 5.06
C LEU A 171 -14.09 4.14 4.40
N MET A 172 -14.43 3.81 3.15
CA MET A 172 -15.63 4.37 2.50
C MET A 172 -16.92 3.98 3.25
N SER A 173 -17.04 2.70 3.63
CA SER A 173 -18.21 2.17 4.32
C SER A 173 -18.39 2.77 5.72
N GLU A 174 -17.30 3.20 6.35
CA GLU A 174 -17.29 3.80 7.69
C GLU A 174 -17.45 5.34 7.69
N SER A 175 -17.11 6.01 6.59
CA SER A 175 -17.03 7.50 6.53
C SER A 175 -18.29 8.18 6.00
N GLY A 176 -19.39 7.45 5.82
CA GLY A 176 -20.61 7.96 5.19
C GLY A 176 -20.38 8.36 3.73
N TYR A 177 -19.37 7.78 3.08
CA TYR A 177 -18.92 8.13 1.74
C TYR A 177 -20.04 7.97 0.71
N THR A 178 -20.33 9.02 -0.06
CA THR A 178 -21.47 9.03 -0.99
C THR A 178 -21.03 9.12 -2.46
N LYS A 179 -22.02 9.00 -3.37
CA LYS A 179 -21.80 9.25 -4.80
C LYS A 179 -21.36 10.69 -5.05
N GLU A 180 -21.89 11.64 -4.29
CA GLU A 180 -21.53 13.06 -4.36
C GLU A 180 -20.08 13.26 -3.93
N THR A 181 -19.62 12.58 -2.85
CA THR A 181 -18.21 12.56 -2.46
C THR A 181 -17.33 12.03 -3.58
N LEU A 182 -17.70 10.89 -4.18
CA LEU A 182 -16.95 10.30 -5.28
C LEU A 182 -16.86 11.22 -6.50
N LEU A 183 -17.95 11.91 -6.83
CA LEU A 183 -18.02 12.85 -7.94
C LEU A 183 -17.13 14.07 -7.69
N ALA A 184 -17.03 14.55 -6.45
CA ALA A 184 -16.16 15.68 -6.11
C ALA A 184 -14.68 15.38 -6.38
N VAL A 185 -14.24 14.14 -6.19
CA VAL A 185 -12.86 13.69 -6.49
C VAL A 185 -12.69 13.04 -7.86
N HIS A 186 -13.78 12.74 -8.57
CA HIS A 186 -13.78 12.25 -9.97
C HIS A 186 -14.73 13.06 -10.84
N PRO A 187 -14.47 14.37 -11.07
CA PRO A 187 -15.36 15.21 -11.86
C PRO A 187 -15.32 14.88 -13.36
N GLY A 188 -14.26 14.25 -13.84
CA GLY A 188 -14.03 13.95 -15.26
C GLY A 188 -14.15 12.47 -15.63
N GLY A 189 -14.09 12.19 -16.94
CA GLY A 189 -14.10 10.84 -17.49
C GLY A 189 -15.41 10.09 -17.31
N ASP A 190 -15.40 8.82 -17.70
CA ASP A 190 -16.57 7.94 -17.66
C ASP A 190 -17.19 7.81 -16.27
N VAL A 191 -16.37 7.79 -15.23
CA VAL A 191 -16.83 7.74 -13.83
C VAL A 191 -17.66 8.98 -13.50
N GLY A 192 -17.14 10.18 -13.78
CA GLY A 192 -17.86 11.43 -13.52
C GLY A 192 -19.16 11.55 -14.31
N VAL A 193 -19.14 11.15 -15.59
CA VAL A 193 -20.34 11.09 -16.45
C VAL A 193 -21.39 10.15 -15.87
N THR A 194 -21.00 8.94 -15.47
CA THR A 194 -21.89 7.97 -14.84
C THR A 194 -22.47 8.47 -13.52
N LEU A 195 -21.66 9.15 -12.69
CA LEU A 195 -22.11 9.68 -11.40
C LEU A 195 -23.11 10.85 -11.53
N ARG A 196 -23.01 11.66 -12.60
CA ARG A 196 -23.98 12.73 -12.90
C ARG A 196 -25.26 12.23 -13.56
N GLY A 197 -25.31 10.99 -14.04
CA GLY A 197 -26.44 10.45 -14.80
C GLY A 197 -26.55 11.01 -16.21
N GLU A 198 -25.42 11.37 -16.84
CA GLU A 198 -25.35 11.95 -18.19
C GLU A 198 -25.25 10.89 -19.31
N ARG A 199 -25.63 9.64 -19.03
CA ARG A 199 -25.59 8.48 -19.95
C ARG A 199 -26.96 7.88 -20.17
#